data_AF-A0AAU4FI12-F1
#
_entry.id   AF-A0AAU4FI12-F1
#
_cell.length_a   1.000
_cell.length_b   1.000
_cell.length_c   1.000
_cell.angle_alpha   90.00
_cell.angle_beta   90.00
_cell.angle_gamma   90.00
#
_symmetry.space_group_name_H-M   'P 1'
#
loop_
_entity.id
_entity.type
_entity.pdbx_description
1 polymer ?
#
loop_
_entity_poly.entity_id
_entity_poly.type
_entity_poly.pdbx_seq_one_letter_code
_entity_poly.pdbx_strand_id
1 'polypeptide(L)'
;MTVVTGVGRVPRERAHTAPLHAGFEADALDPAELRRVFGAFPTGVTAIAALVDGAPAGLAASSFTSVSLSPPLVSVCIAHDSTTWPLLRDRPRLGVSVLGVHQEDAGRQLAARGGDRFAGLDWRATPEGAVLVGGASAWFDCGVEQHVLAGDHDIVLLRIHELDADHSVGPRIFHAGGFRGLEPALAEQAPGEHRPAGTTANDKEST
;
A
#
# COMPACT_ATOMS: atom_id res chain seq x y z
N MET A 1 0.68 -11.05 7.87
CA MET A 1 0.12 -11.51 6.58
C MET A 1 -0.46 -12.90 6.80
N THR A 2 -1.79 -13.01 6.94
CA THR A 2 -2.44 -14.33 6.87
C THR A 2 -2.52 -14.68 5.39
N VAL A 3 -1.53 -15.42 4.91
CA VAL A 3 -1.65 -16.12 3.64
C VAL A 3 -2.74 -17.17 3.87
N VAL A 4 -3.86 -17.09 3.16
CA VAL A 4 -4.76 -18.24 3.05
C VAL A 4 -4.00 -19.28 2.22
N THR A 5 -3.18 -20.10 2.88
CA THR A 5 -2.34 -21.09 2.23
C THR A 5 -3.19 -22.31 1.83
N GLY A 6 -3.47 -22.46 0.54
CA GLY A 6 -3.64 -23.77 -0.08
C GLY A 6 -2.28 -24.25 -0.59
N VAL A 7 -1.64 -25.19 0.11
CA VAL A 7 -0.35 -25.75 -0.31
C VAL A 7 -0.57 -26.76 -1.45
N GLY A 8 -0.16 -26.37 -2.66
CA GLY A 8 0.01 -27.28 -3.80
C GLY A 8 1.36 -27.01 -4.46
N ARG A 9 2.29 -27.95 -4.34
CA ARG A 9 3.65 -27.84 -4.92
C ARG A 9 3.59 -28.27 -6.40
N VAL A 10 3.82 -27.33 -7.33
CA VAL A 10 3.92 -27.62 -8.77
C VAL A 10 5.40 -27.70 -9.19
N PRO A 11 5.83 -28.66 -10.04
CA PRO A 11 7.21 -28.77 -10.50
C PRO A 11 7.62 -27.61 -11.41
N ARG A 12 8.91 -27.25 -11.38
CA ARG A 12 9.50 -26.22 -12.26
C ARG A 12 9.78 -26.80 -13.64
N GLU A 13 9.03 -26.36 -14.65
CA GLU A 13 9.33 -26.57 -16.06
C GLU A 13 9.99 -25.30 -16.65
N ARG A 14 10.96 -25.48 -17.55
CA ARG A 14 11.74 -24.39 -18.16
C ARG A 14 10.84 -23.57 -19.08
N ALA A 15 10.70 -22.27 -18.81
CA ALA A 15 9.92 -21.38 -19.66
C ALA A 15 10.64 -21.11 -20.99
N HIS A 16 10.07 -21.63 -22.08
CA HIS A 16 10.28 -21.14 -23.43
C HIS A 16 9.48 -19.84 -23.61
N THR A 17 10.16 -18.71 -23.81
CA THR A 17 9.51 -17.42 -24.08
C THR A 17 9.14 -17.34 -25.57
N ALA A 18 7.88 -17.63 -25.90
CA ALA A 18 7.28 -17.21 -27.15
C ALA A 18 6.90 -15.71 -27.06
N PRO A 19 7.01 -14.92 -28.14
CA PRO A 19 6.61 -13.52 -28.11
C PRO A 19 5.10 -13.39 -27.99
N LEU A 20 4.63 -12.77 -26.89
CA LEU A 20 3.23 -12.40 -26.68
C LEU A 20 2.91 -11.12 -27.47
N HIS A 21 2.85 -11.22 -28.79
CA HIS A 21 2.19 -10.22 -29.62
C HIS A 21 1.15 -10.90 -30.51
N ALA A 22 0.06 -11.35 -29.86
CA ALA A 22 -1.22 -11.49 -30.53
C ALA A 22 -1.98 -10.17 -30.29
N GLY A 23 -2.45 -9.55 -31.38
CA GLY A 23 -3.16 -8.27 -31.33
C GLY A 23 -4.34 -8.32 -30.37
N PHE A 24 -4.38 -7.38 -29.43
CA PHE A 24 -5.56 -7.16 -28.62
C PHE A 24 -6.60 -6.47 -29.51
N GLU A 25 -7.68 -7.19 -29.83
CA GLU A 25 -8.92 -6.53 -30.24
C GLU A 25 -9.29 -5.50 -29.17
N ALA A 26 -9.77 -4.32 -29.58
CA ALA A 26 -10.22 -3.32 -28.62
C ALA A 26 -11.26 -3.96 -27.68
N ASP A 27 -10.95 -4.01 -26.38
CA ASP A 27 -11.78 -4.70 -25.40
C ASP A 27 -13.22 -4.21 -25.49
N ALA A 28 -14.18 -5.14 -25.62
CA ALA A 28 -15.60 -4.85 -25.78
C ALA A 28 -16.27 -4.28 -24.52
N LEU A 29 -15.50 -3.99 -23.46
CA LEU A 29 -15.99 -3.53 -22.17
C LEU A 29 -15.86 -2.01 -22.04
N ASP A 30 -16.93 -1.37 -21.59
CA ASP A 30 -16.94 0.07 -21.32
C ASP A 30 -15.95 0.43 -20.18
N PRO A 31 -14.97 1.32 -20.42
CA PRO A 31 -14.04 1.77 -19.39
C PRO A 31 -14.69 2.39 -18.15
N ALA A 32 -15.89 2.97 -18.26
CA ALA A 32 -16.62 3.47 -17.11
C ALA A 32 -17.13 2.33 -16.22
N GLU A 33 -17.65 1.27 -16.85
CA GLU A 33 -18.12 0.07 -16.15
C GLU A 33 -16.96 -0.70 -15.51
N LEU A 34 -15.83 -0.83 -16.21
CA LEU A 34 -14.60 -1.41 -15.63
C LEU A 34 -14.18 -0.66 -14.36
N ARG A 35 -14.10 0.68 -14.40
CA ARG A 35 -13.75 1.49 -13.22
C ARG A 35 -14.74 1.31 -12.08
N ARG A 36 -16.04 1.24 -12.40
CA ARG A 36 -17.10 1.02 -11.40
C ARG A 36 -16.92 -0.32 -10.70
N VAL A 37 -16.67 -1.39 -11.47
CA VAL A 37 -16.51 -2.75 -10.94
C VAL A 37 -15.19 -2.92 -10.19
N PHE A 38 -14.07 -2.39 -10.71
CA PHE A 38 -12.78 -2.39 -10.01
C PHE A 38 -12.85 -1.64 -8.68
N GLY A 39 -13.65 -0.57 -8.62
CA GLY A 39 -13.87 0.19 -7.39
C GLY A 39 -14.52 -0.60 -6.25
N ALA A 40 -15.09 -1.79 -6.50
CA ALA A 40 -15.61 -2.67 -5.46
C ALA A 40 -14.52 -3.33 -4.61
N PHE A 41 -13.27 -3.36 -5.07
CA PHE A 41 -12.14 -3.84 -4.28
C PHE A 41 -11.53 -2.68 -3.47
N PRO A 42 -11.67 -2.65 -2.14
CA PRO A 42 -11.13 -1.58 -1.32
C PRO A 42 -9.60 -1.64 -1.29
N THR A 43 -8.96 -0.48 -1.30
CA THR A 43 -7.49 -0.35 -1.31
C THR A 43 -7.06 0.69 -0.28
N GLY A 44 -5.82 0.56 0.22
CA GLY A 44 -5.16 1.69 0.87
C GLY A 44 -4.77 2.75 -0.15
N VAL A 45 -4.51 3.97 0.32
CA VAL A 45 -3.96 5.05 -0.53
C VAL A 45 -2.51 5.27 -0.15
N THR A 46 -1.61 5.26 -1.14
CA THR A 46 -0.20 5.54 -0.95
C THR A 46 0.24 6.79 -1.70
N ALA A 47 1.22 7.49 -1.15
CA ALA A 47 2.02 8.50 -1.84
C ALA A 47 3.33 7.86 -2.29
N ILE A 48 3.74 8.08 -3.53
CA ILE A 48 5.04 7.70 -4.07
C ILE A 48 5.79 8.99 -4.39
N ALA A 49 6.96 9.20 -3.78
CA ALA A 49 7.63 10.49 -3.85
C ALA A 49 9.15 10.42 -3.72
N ALA A 50 9.84 11.38 -4.35
CA ALA A 50 11.27 11.58 -4.20
C ALA A 50 11.64 13.05 -4.43
N LEU A 51 12.87 13.41 -4.04
CA LEU A 51 13.43 14.71 -4.39
C LEU A 51 13.78 14.76 -5.88
N VAL A 52 13.38 15.85 -6.50
CA VAL A 52 13.71 16.24 -7.87
C VAL A 52 14.25 17.66 -7.78
N ASP A 53 15.54 17.83 -8.07
CA ASP A 53 16.24 19.11 -7.99
C ASP A 53 16.06 19.83 -6.62
N GLY A 54 16.03 19.04 -5.54
CA GLY A 54 15.90 19.52 -4.16
C GLY A 54 14.46 19.77 -3.69
N ALA A 55 13.45 19.59 -4.55
CA ALA A 55 12.04 19.72 -4.20
C ALA A 55 11.31 18.37 -4.27
N PRO A 56 10.28 18.12 -3.43
CA PRO A 56 9.51 16.89 -3.50
C PRO A 56 8.65 16.84 -4.77
N ALA A 57 8.73 15.74 -5.49
CA ALA A 57 7.79 15.37 -6.54
C ALA A 57 7.16 14.02 -6.20
N GLY A 58 5.89 13.85 -6.50
CA GLY A 58 5.17 12.66 -6.09
C GLY A 58 3.76 12.56 -6.64
N LEU A 59 3.20 11.36 -6.50
CA LEU A 59 1.88 11.00 -6.97
C LEU A 59 1.18 10.09 -5.96
N ALA A 60 -0.15 10.16 -5.94
CA ALA A 60 -0.96 9.19 -5.20
C ALA A 60 -1.20 7.92 -6.04
N ALA A 61 -1.17 6.76 -5.40
CA ALA A 61 -1.51 5.48 -6.01
C ALA A 61 -2.39 4.66 -5.05
N SER A 62 -3.34 3.92 -5.60
CA SER A 62 -4.17 2.95 -4.86
C SER A 62 -3.91 1.52 -5.30
N SER A 63 -2.88 1.30 -6.14
CA SER A 63 -2.48 0.01 -6.71
C SER A 63 -1.34 -0.66 -5.93
N PHE A 64 -1.01 -0.14 -4.75
CA PHE A 64 0.04 -0.71 -3.89
C PHE A 64 -0.28 -2.15 -3.49
N THR A 65 0.70 -3.04 -3.59
CA THR A 65 0.56 -4.44 -3.17
C THR A 65 1.89 -4.99 -2.66
N SER A 66 1.87 -5.74 -1.56
CA SER A 66 3.04 -6.51 -1.10
C SER A 66 3.27 -7.73 -2.01
N VAL A 67 4.50 -7.94 -2.46
CA VAL A 67 4.81 -8.96 -3.47
C VAL A 67 5.64 -10.12 -2.90
N SER A 68 6.72 -9.82 -2.18
CA SER A 68 7.67 -10.84 -1.71
C SER A 68 8.30 -10.46 -0.39
N LEU A 69 8.63 -11.46 0.42
CA LEU A 69 9.40 -11.30 1.66
C LEU A 69 10.91 -11.47 1.44
N SER A 70 11.33 -12.30 0.48
CA SER A 70 12.75 -12.55 0.18
C SER A 70 12.96 -12.78 -1.33
N PRO A 71 13.50 -11.80 -2.06
CA PRO A 71 13.83 -10.44 -1.61
C PRO A 71 12.56 -9.64 -1.20
N PRO A 72 12.68 -8.60 -0.35
CA PRO A 72 11.55 -7.79 0.09
C PRO A 72 11.07 -6.88 -1.05
N LEU A 73 9.89 -7.16 -1.61
CA LEU A 73 9.34 -6.46 -2.78
C LEU A 73 7.89 -6.02 -2.55
N VAL A 74 7.56 -4.85 -3.09
CA VAL A 74 6.20 -4.33 -3.28
C VAL A 74 5.99 -3.94 -4.74
N SER A 75 4.74 -3.74 -5.16
CA SER A 75 4.41 -3.26 -6.49
C SER A 75 3.46 -2.08 -6.45
N VAL A 76 3.54 -1.22 -7.47
CA VAL A 76 2.58 -0.17 -7.77
C VAL A 76 2.34 -0.13 -9.28
N CYS A 77 1.10 0.06 -9.72
CA CYS A 77 0.78 0.24 -11.13
C CYS A 77 0.79 1.74 -11.47
N ILE A 78 1.52 2.13 -12.50
CA ILE A 78 1.69 3.53 -12.92
C ILE A 78 1.25 3.70 -14.37
N ALA A 79 0.34 4.64 -14.61
CA ALA A 79 -0.17 4.92 -15.95
C ALA A 79 0.92 5.50 -16.87
N HIS A 80 0.89 5.15 -18.15
CA HIS A 80 1.83 5.68 -19.14
C HIS A 80 1.64 7.18 -19.41
N ASP A 81 0.45 7.73 -19.12
CA ASP A 81 0.14 9.16 -19.24
C ASP A 81 0.51 9.97 -17.98
N SER A 82 1.14 9.34 -16.98
CA SER A 82 1.61 10.04 -15.78
C SER A 82 2.66 11.09 -16.12
N THR A 83 2.38 12.35 -15.76
CA THR A 83 3.35 13.44 -15.90
C THR A 83 4.40 13.45 -14.79
N THR A 84 4.13 12.78 -13.67
CA THR A 84 5.05 12.75 -12.52
C THR A 84 6.04 11.60 -12.63
N TRP A 85 5.62 10.43 -13.14
CA TRP A 85 6.46 9.24 -13.18
C TRP A 85 7.79 9.42 -13.92
N PRO A 86 7.87 10.12 -15.06
CA PRO A 86 9.15 10.40 -15.73
C PRO A 86 10.17 11.13 -14.85
N LEU A 87 9.71 11.89 -13.85
CA LEU A 87 10.58 12.59 -12.90
C LEU A 87 11.12 11.65 -11.80
N LEU A 88 10.43 10.55 -11.53
CA LEU A 88 10.67 9.64 -10.41
C LEU A 88 11.38 8.34 -10.82
N ARG A 89 11.07 7.79 -12.00
CA ARG A 89 11.49 6.45 -12.45
C ARG A 89 12.99 6.19 -12.38
N ASP A 90 13.80 7.22 -12.56
CA ASP A 90 15.27 7.12 -12.57
C ASP A 90 15.89 7.71 -11.29
N ARG A 91 15.09 7.93 -10.23
CA ARG A 91 15.62 8.32 -8.92
C ARG A 91 16.17 7.09 -8.20
N PRO A 92 17.27 7.25 -7.44
CA PRO A 92 17.90 6.12 -6.76
C PRO A 92 17.01 5.53 -5.67
N ARG A 93 16.22 6.39 -5.00
CA ARG A 93 15.31 5.99 -3.93
C ARG A 93 13.98 6.73 -4.07
N LEU A 94 12.90 6.00 -3.78
CA LEU A 94 11.52 6.43 -3.79
C LEU A 94 10.93 6.13 -2.41
N GLY A 95 10.28 7.12 -1.82
CA GLY A 95 9.47 6.94 -0.64
C GLY A 95 8.08 6.48 -1.02
N VAL A 96 7.58 5.45 -0.36
CA VAL A 96 6.19 5.00 -0.44
C VAL A 96 5.55 5.16 0.93
N SER A 97 4.59 6.06 1.07
CA SER A 97 3.90 6.33 2.34
C SER A 97 2.44 5.91 2.26
N VAL A 98 1.99 5.03 3.16
CA VAL A 98 0.57 4.65 3.29
C VAL A 98 -0.14 5.74 4.08
N LEU A 99 -1.04 6.48 3.43
CA LEU A 99 -1.67 7.64 4.03
C LEU A 99 -2.57 7.24 5.20
N GLY A 100 -2.48 8.01 6.29
CA GLY A 100 -3.29 7.85 7.47
C GLY A 100 -4.71 8.37 7.28
N VAL A 101 -5.64 7.92 8.13
CA VAL A 101 -7.06 8.25 8.09
C VAL A 101 -7.31 9.75 8.21
N HIS A 102 -6.40 10.56 8.73
CA HIS A 102 -6.57 12.03 8.78
C HIS A 102 -6.12 12.74 7.48
N GLN A 103 -5.54 12.02 6.52
CA GLN A 103 -4.83 12.58 5.35
C GLN A 103 -5.63 12.54 4.05
N GLU A 104 -6.95 12.74 4.11
CA GLU A 104 -7.78 12.78 2.89
C GLU A 104 -7.41 13.94 1.97
N ASP A 105 -7.21 15.14 2.53
CA ASP A 105 -6.84 16.31 1.74
C ASP A 105 -5.47 16.14 1.09
N ALA A 106 -4.50 15.56 1.81
CA ALA A 106 -3.20 15.21 1.25
C ALA A 106 -3.34 14.21 0.08
N GLY A 107 -4.18 13.17 0.24
CA GLY A 107 -4.46 12.22 -0.83
C GLY A 107 -5.07 12.87 -2.07
N ARG A 108 -6.01 13.81 -1.88
CA ARG A 108 -6.61 14.59 -2.99
C ARG A 108 -5.59 15.50 -3.66
N GLN A 109 -4.76 16.19 -2.89
CA GLN A 109 -3.73 17.09 -3.38
C GLN A 109 -2.66 16.34 -4.18
N LEU A 110 -2.20 15.18 -3.69
CA LEU A 110 -1.22 14.33 -4.36
C LEU A 110 -1.75 13.70 -5.66
N ALA A 111 -3.08 13.52 -5.77
CA ALA A 111 -3.76 13.03 -6.97
C ALA A 111 -4.10 14.14 -8.00
N ALA A 112 -4.01 15.41 -7.61
CA ALA A 112 -4.41 16.54 -8.46
C ALA A 112 -3.50 16.70 -9.69
N ARG A 113 -4.06 17.20 -10.79
CA ARG A 113 -3.28 17.53 -12.00
C ARG A 113 -2.65 18.92 -11.83
N GLY A 114 -1.33 18.97 -11.78
CA GLY A 114 -0.55 20.21 -11.63
C GLY A 114 -0.51 20.77 -10.20
N GLY A 115 0.09 21.94 -10.06
CA GLY A 115 0.29 22.60 -8.77
C GLY A 115 1.41 22.01 -7.91
N ASP A 116 1.73 22.68 -6.81
CA ASP A 116 2.62 22.15 -5.78
C ASP A 116 1.84 21.15 -4.91
N ARG A 117 2.05 19.86 -5.19
CA ARG A 117 1.33 18.76 -4.52
C ARG A 117 1.82 18.50 -3.09
N PHE A 118 2.92 19.11 -2.68
CA PHE A 118 3.51 18.96 -1.34
C PHE A 118 3.40 20.24 -0.51
N ALA A 119 2.88 21.33 -1.08
CA ALA A 119 2.60 22.55 -0.35
C ALA A 119 1.76 22.28 0.90
N GLY A 120 2.30 22.64 2.08
CA GLY A 120 1.62 22.48 3.37
C GLY A 120 1.57 21.05 3.91
N LEU A 121 2.12 20.06 3.20
CA LEU A 121 2.25 18.70 3.71
C LEU A 121 3.52 18.58 4.57
N ASP A 122 3.41 17.87 5.69
CA ASP A 122 4.59 17.45 6.44
C ASP A 122 5.25 16.27 5.71
N TRP A 123 6.56 16.37 5.50
CA TRP A 123 7.35 15.32 4.87
C TRP A 123 8.82 15.44 5.28
N ARG A 124 9.53 14.31 5.19
CA ARG A 124 10.99 14.25 5.32
C ARG A 124 11.60 13.54 4.13
N ALA A 125 12.85 13.88 3.81
CA ALA A 125 13.62 13.15 2.81
C ALA A 125 14.68 12.26 3.48
N THR A 126 14.94 11.09 2.90
CA THR A 126 16.13 10.29 3.24
C THR A 126 17.38 10.88 2.56
N PRO A 127 18.60 10.56 3.00
CA PRO A 127 19.83 11.05 2.37
C PRO A 127 19.91 10.75 0.87
N GLU A 128 19.34 9.65 0.43
CA GLU A 128 19.28 9.21 -0.97
C GLU A 128 18.11 9.82 -1.75
N GLY A 129 17.27 10.63 -1.10
CA GLY A 129 16.23 11.43 -1.74
C GLY A 129 14.83 10.82 -1.78
N ALA A 130 14.57 9.69 -1.10
CA ALA A 130 13.19 9.21 -0.93
C ALA A 130 12.41 10.20 -0.05
N VAL A 131 11.20 10.58 -0.48
CA VAL A 131 10.34 11.51 0.28
C VAL A 131 9.23 10.75 0.98
N LEU A 132 9.15 10.92 2.31
CA LEU A 132 8.24 10.20 3.19
C LEU A 132 7.27 11.19 3.83
N VAL A 133 5.97 10.99 3.64
CA VAL A 133 4.91 11.85 4.16
C VAL A 133 4.75 11.62 5.67
N GLY A 134 4.79 12.70 6.45
CA GLY A 134 4.57 12.67 7.91
C GLY A 134 3.13 12.29 8.25
N GLY A 135 2.90 11.62 9.38
CA GLY A 135 1.56 11.15 9.78
C GLY A 135 1.01 9.95 8.98
N ALA A 136 1.80 9.39 8.07
CA ALA A 136 1.47 8.14 7.37
C ALA A 136 1.38 6.96 8.36
N SER A 137 0.49 5.99 8.10
CA SER A 137 0.38 4.78 8.92
C SER A 137 1.54 3.80 8.71
N ALA A 138 2.22 3.90 7.57
CA ALA A 138 3.44 3.16 7.28
C ALA A 138 4.23 3.88 6.18
N TRP A 139 5.53 3.61 6.12
CA TRP A 139 6.36 4.05 5.01
C TRP A 139 7.43 3.04 4.64
N PHE A 140 7.87 3.12 3.39
CA PHE A 140 8.91 2.27 2.80
C PHE A 140 9.87 3.16 2.01
N ASP A 141 11.16 2.97 2.22
CA ASP A 141 12.19 3.52 1.35
C ASP A 141 12.62 2.44 0.35
N CYS A 142 12.42 2.71 -0.93
CA CYS A 142 12.46 1.73 -2.00
C CYS A 142 13.36 2.14 -3.17
N GLY A 143 14.00 1.16 -3.81
CA GLY A 143 14.61 1.30 -5.13
C GLY A 143 13.72 0.68 -6.21
N VAL A 144 13.78 1.19 -7.44
CA VAL A 144 13.12 0.54 -8.60
C VAL A 144 13.87 -0.74 -8.94
N GLU A 145 13.17 -1.88 -8.88
CA GLU A 145 13.72 -3.20 -9.22
C GLU A 145 13.44 -3.54 -10.68
N GLN A 146 12.20 -3.36 -11.14
CA GLN A 146 11.76 -3.77 -12.47
C GLN A 146 10.50 -3.02 -12.92
N HIS A 147 10.40 -2.79 -14.22
CA HIS A 147 9.15 -2.39 -14.89
C HIS A 147 8.60 -3.58 -15.67
N VAL A 148 7.30 -3.86 -15.53
CA VAL A 148 6.60 -4.89 -16.29
C VAL A 148 5.46 -4.21 -17.05
N LEU A 149 5.53 -4.22 -18.39
CA LEU A 149 4.49 -3.67 -19.24
C LEU A 149 3.17 -4.42 -19.03
N ALA A 150 2.10 -3.68 -18.73
CA ALA A 150 0.78 -4.24 -18.41
C ALA A 150 -0.35 -3.35 -18.98
N GLY A 151 -0.55 -3.42 -20.29
CA GLY A 151 -1.56 -2.61 -20.97
C GLY A 151 -1.17 -1.13 -21.03
N ASP A 152 -2.02 -0.25 -20.52
CA ASP A 152 -1.82 1.21 -20.43
C ASP A 152 -1.08 1.64 -19.14
N HIS A 153 -0.63 0.68 -18.35
CA HIS A 153 0.18 0.88 -17.15
C HIS A 153 1.46 0.03 -17.20
N ASP A 154 2.45 0.44 -16.42
CA ASP A 154 3.52 -0.44 -15.98
C ASP A 154 3.22 -0.93 -14.56
N ILE A 155 3.41 -2.21 -14.29
CA ILE A 155 3.61 -2.71 -12.93
C ILE A 155 5.07 -2.44 -12.58
N VAL A 156 5.29 -1.56 -11.61
CA VAL A 156 6.62 -1.22 -11.11
C VAL A 156 6.87 -2.02 -9.84
N LEU A 157 7.88 -2.91 -9.90
CA LEU A 157 8.39 -3.62 -8.73
C LEU A 157 9.40 -2.74 -8.02
N LEU A 158 9.23 -2.62 -6.71
CA LEU A 158 10.05 -1.80 -5.83
C LEU A 158 10.69 -2.70 -4.77
N ARG A 159 12.01 -2.63 -4.64
CA ARG A 159 12.76 -3.30 -3.59
C ARG A 159 12.81 -2.42 -2.35
N ILE A 160 12.40 -2.97 -1.22
CA ILE A 160 12.43 -2.25 0.06
C ILE A 160 13.85 -2.31 0.65
N HIS A 161 14.35 -1.17 1.11
CA HIS A 161 15.61 -1.02 1.81
C HIS A 161 15.41 -0.70 3.30
N GLU A 162 14.44 0.16 3.61
CA GLU A 162 14.04 0.51 4.98
C GLU A 162 12.51 0.65 5.05
N LEU A 163 11.93 0.42 6.22
CA LEU A 163 10.50 0.54 6.43
C LEU A 163 10.17 0.77 7.91
N ASP A 164 9.02 1.39 8.17
CA ASP A 164 8.45 1.50 9.52
C ASP A 164 6.92 1.63 9.43
N ALA A 165 6.24 1.39 10.54
CA ALA A 165 4.79 1.49 10.64
C ALA A 165 4.33 2.03 12.00
N ASP A 166 3.30 2.87 11.96
CA ASP A 166 2.55 3.31 13.13
C ASP A 166 1.15 2.71 13.09
N HIS A 167 0.98 1.60 13.81
CA HIS A 167 -0.30 0.90 13.91
C HIS A 167 -1.36 1.64 14.73
N SER A 168 -1.01 2.75 15.40
CA SER A 168 -2.00 3.62 16.06
C SER A 168 -2.73 4.52 15.06
N VAL A 169 -2.17 4.72 13.87
CA VAL A 169 -2.78 5.47 12.77
C VAL A 169 -3.53 4.52 11.85
N GLY A 170 -4.87 4.60 11.87
CA GLY A 170 -5.69 3.87 10.90
C GLY A 170 -5.36 4.29 9.46
N PRO A 171 -5.32 3.37 8.48
CA PRO A 171 -5.01 3.72 7.10
C PRO A 171 -6.20 4.41 6.42
N ARG A 172 -5.90 5.26 5.43
CA ARG A 172 -6.90 5.84 4.55
C ARG A 172 -7.26 4.85 3.45
N ILE A 173 -8.56 4.56 3.32
CA ILE A 173 -9.09 3.61 2.35
C ILE A 173 -9.70 4.36 1.16
N PHE A 174 -9.52 3.82 -0.05
CA PHE A 174 -10.25 4.21 -1.24
C PHE A 174 -11.16 3.07 -1.70
N HIS A 175 -12.45 3.34 -1.82
CA HIS A 175 -13.46 2.34 -2.15
C HIS A 175 -14.65 3.00 -2.88
N ALA A 176 -15.11 2.36 -3.95
CA ALA A 176 -16.23 2.82 -4.79
C ALA A 176 -16.12 4.30 -5.21
N GLY A 177 -14.92 4.73 -5.61
CA GLY A 177 -14.67 6.08 -6.11
C GLY A 177 -14.53 7.16 -5.03
N GLY A 178 -14.45 6.81 -3.74
CA GLY A 178 -14.28 7.79 -2.68
C GLY A 178 -13.44 7.30 -1.50
N PHE A 179 -13.01 8.27 -0.69
CA PHE A 179 -12.27 8.01 0.54
C PHE A 179 -13.18 7.45 1.64
N ARG A 180 -12.65 6.50 2.42
CA ARG A 180 -13.30 5.84 3.56
C ARG A 180 -12.29 5.67 4.71
N GLY A 181 -12.79 5.43 5.91
CA GLY A 181 -11.99 4.97 7.04
C GLY A 181 -12.31 3.51 7.35
N LEU A 182 -11.38 2.81 8.00
CA LEU A 182 -11.71 1.57 8.67
C LEU A 182 -12.40 1.88 9.99
N GLU A 183 -13.43 1.11 10.32
CA GLU A 183 -13.95 1.08 11.68
C GLU A 183 -12.85 0.50 12.61
N PRO A 184 -12.66 1.06 13.81
CA PRO A 184 -11.82 0.41 14.81
C PRO A 184 -12.30 -1.02 15.03
N ALA A 185 -11.39 -1.97 15.10
CA ALA A 185 -11.75 -3.31 15.53
C ALA A 185 -12.42 -3.20 16.91
N LEU A 186 -13.61 -3.80 17.07
CA LEU A 186 -14.23 -3.95 18.39
C LEU A 186 -13.17 -4.57 19.30
N ALA A 187 -12.83 -3.87 20.39
CA ALA A 187 -11.85 -4.35 21.34
C ALA A 187 -12.19 -5.79 21.71
N GLU A 188 -11.26 -6.71 21.42
CA GLU A 188 -11.41 -8.10 21.78
C GLU A 188 -11.57 -8.14 23.29
N GLN A 189 -12.78 -8.45 23.77
CA GLN A 189 -13.03 -8.61 25.21
C GLN A 189 -12.11 -9.74 25.65
N ALA A 190 -11.07 -9.39 26.42
CA ALA A 190 -10.15 -10.38 26.98
C ALA A 190 -10.97 -11.51 27.62
N PRO A 191 -10.67 -12.79 27.34
CA PRO A 191 -11.37 -13.90 27.98
C PRO A 191 -11.32 -13.70 29.49
N GLY A 192 -12.50 -13.54 30.09
CA GLY A 192 -12.66 -13.17 31.48
C GLY A 192 -11.81 -14.05 32.39
N GLU A 193 -11.04 -13.39 33.26
CA GLU A 193 -10.32 -14.01 34.36
C GLU A 193 -11.26 -15.00 35.08
N HIS A 194 -10.94 -16.28 34.96
CA HIS A 194 -11.57 -17.33 35.73
C HIS A 194 -11.26 -17.04 37.20
N ARG A 195 -12.20 -16.40 37.91
CA ARG A 195 -12.16 -16.28 39.37
C ARG A 195 -11.90 -17.67 39.94
N PRO A 196 -10.81 -17.90 40.69
CA PRO A 196 -10.64 -19.18 41.36
C PRO A 196 -11.82 -19.38 42.31
N ALA A 197 -12.45 -20.55 42.22
CA ALA A 197 -13.45 -20.99 43.18
C ALA A 197 -12.85 -20.87 44.59
N GLY A 198 -13.51 -20.09 45.45
CA GLY A 198 -13.07 -19.91 46.83
C GLY A 198 -12.94 -21.25 47.52
N THR A 199 -11.75 -21.53 48.02
CA THR A 199 -11.50 -22.54 49.04
C THR A 199 -12.41 -22.25 50.24
N THR A 200 -13.42 -23.08 50.46
CA THR A 200 -14.09 -23.16 51.76
C THR A 200 -13.19 -23.93 52.71
N ALA A 201 -12.40 -23.21 53.50
CA ALA A 201 -11.84 -23.71 54.73
C ALA A 201 -12.61 -23.05 55.88
N ASN A 202 -13.41 -23.83 56.61
CA ASN A 202 -13.28 -23.84 58.06
C ASN A 202 -13.93 -25.07 58.69
N ASP A 203 -13.10 -25.76 59.45
CA ASP A 203 -13.41 -26.84 60.39
C ASP A 203 -13.76 -26.26 61.77
N LYS A 204 -14.70 -26.94 62.47
CA LYS A 204 -14.90 -27.02 63.95
C LYS A 204 -15.36 -25.72 64.66
N GLU A 205 -16.17 -25.71 65.73
CA GLU A 205 -16.51 -26.69 66.77
C GLU A 205 -17.74 -26.18 67.57
N SER A 206 -18.67 -27.05 68.00
CA SER A 206 -19.33 -27.05 69.32
C SER A 206 -20.51 -28.03 69.38
N THR A 207 -20.27 -29.23 69.91
CA THR A 207 -21.02 -29.86 71.03
C THR A 207 -20.25 -31.09 71.47
#